data_AF-A0A1B7NE16-F1
#
_entry.id   AF-A0A1B7NE16-F1
#
_cell.length_a   1.000
_cell.length_b   1.000
_cell.length_c   1.000
_cell.angle_alpha   90.00
_cell.angle_beta   90.00
_cell.angle_gamma   90.00
#
_symmetry.space_group_name_H-M   'P 1'
#
loop_
_entity.id
_entity.type
_entity.pdbx_description
1 polymer ?
#
loop_
_entity_poly.entity_id
_entity_poly.type
_entity_poly.pdbx_seq_one_letter_code
_entity_poly.pdbx_strand_id
1 'polypeptide(L)'
;MSGSIVPTFYMIPVTEELVDAISHTQRPPNQIVVDKLVPPVPYLHIYISDGIISLENRRIIIQCLEAFKQVRVLKWSFEDIIWN
;
A
#
# COMPACT_ATOMS: atom_id res chain seq x y z
N MET A 1 -13.04 -0.02 -23.06
CA MET A 1 -11.91 0.20 -22.13
C MET A 1 -12.15 -0.68 -20.93
N SER A 2 -11.60 -1.89 -20.87
CA SER A 2 -11.61 -2.67 -19.63
C SER A 2 -10.54 -2.07 -18.73
N GLY A 3 -10.95 -1.49 -17.59
CA GLY A 3 -9.98 -1.01 -16.60
C GLY A 3 -9.18 -2.17 -16.05
N SER A 4 -7.88 -2.14 -16.24
CA SER A 4 -6.92 -3.14 -15.78
C SER A 4 -6.42 -2.75 -14.40
N ILE A 5 -6.34 -3.72 -13.49
CA ILE A 5 -5.91 -3.46 -12.11
C ILE A 5 -4.39 -3.52 -12.05
N VAL A 6 -3.76 -2.43 -11.61
CA VAL A 6 -2.32 -2.34 -11.35
C VAL A 6 -2.10 -1.98 -9.87
N PRO A 7 -1.64 -2.93 -9.03
CA PRO A 7 -1.33 -2.65 -7.63
C PRO A 7 -0.26 -1.58 -7.48
N THR A 8 -0.53 -0.66 -6.58
CA THR A 8 0.43 0.26 -6.00
C THR A 8 0.33 0.10 -4.49
N PHE A 9 1.47 -0.07 -3.83
CA PHE A 9 1.52 -0.19 -2.38
C PHE A 9 1.89 1.17 -1.77
N TYR A 10 1.20 1.55 -0.70
CA TYR A 10 1.46 2.77 0.05
C TYR A 10 1.76 2.42 1.51
N MET A 11 2.80 3.04 2.07
CA MET A 11 3.10 2.98 3.49
C MET A 11 2.68 4.30 4.11
N ILE A 12 1.56 4.26 4.83
CA ILE A 12 1.07 5.42 5.57
C ILE A 12 1.65 5.35 6.98
N PRO A 13 2.42 6.35 7.43
CA PRO A 13 2.82 6.45 8.83
C PRO A 13 1.58 6.76 9.66
N VAL A 14 1.30 5.92 10.66
CA VAL A 14 0.20 6.16 11.60
C VAL A 14 0.75 7.00 12.74
N THR A 15 0.44 8.29 12.73
CA THR A 15 0.80 9.25 13.76
C THR A 15 -0.42 9.56 14.64
N GLU A 16 -0.19 10.03 15.87
CA GLU A 16 -1.29 10.48 16.75
C GLU A 16 -2.11 11.58 16.10
N GLU A 17 -1.46 12.54 15.43
CA GLU A 17 -2.13 13.62 14.68
C GLU A 17 -3.08 13.10 13.59
N LEU A 18 -2.65 12.06 12.86
CA LEU A 18 -3.49 11.42 11.84
C LEU A 18 -4.68 10.70 12.47
N VAL A 19 -4.45 9.97 13.57
CA VAL A 19 -5.51 9.25 14.30
C VAL A 19 -6.54 10.22 14.87
N ASP A 20 -6.08 11.31 15.49
CA ASP A 20 -6.94 12.35 16.06
C ASP A 20 -7.78 13.05 14.98
N ALA A 21 -7.15 13.45 13.87
CA ALA A 21 -7.85 14.08 12.76
C ALA A 21 -8.92 13.17 12.15
N ILE A 22 -8.62 11.88 11.94
CA ILE A 22 -9.61 10.91 11.44
C ILE A 22 -10.76 10.73 12.44
N SER A 23 -10.45 10.57 13.73
CA SER A 23 -11.45 10.40 14.79
C SER A 23 -12.45 11.55 14.85
N HIS A 24 -12.00 12.77 14.56
CA HIS A 24 -12.82 13.96 14.54
C HIS A 24 -13.38 14.31 13.15
N THR A 25 -13.23 13.44 12.14
CA THR A 25 -13.62 13.71 10.74
C THR A 25 -13.00 14.98 10.15
N GLN A 26 -11.79 15.31 10.59
CA GLN A 26 -11.02 16.48 10.19
C GLN A 26 -9.86 16.11 9.27
N ARG A 27 -9.38 17.11 8.53
CA ARG A 27 -8.14 16.98 7.77
C ARG A 27 -6.96 17.17 8.73
N PRO A 28 -5.94 16.30 8.68
CA PRO A 28 -4.71 16.51 9.43
C PRO A 28 -4.12 17.90 9.13
N PRO A 29 -3.70 18.67 10.16
CA PRO A 29 -3.19 20.02 9.96
C PRO A 29 -1.86 20.02 9.21
N ASN A 30 -1.06 18.97 9.39
CA ASN A 30 0.24 18.79 8.76
C ASN A 30 0.13 17.92 7.50
N GLN A 31 1.05 18.14 6.55
CA GLN A 31 1.20 17.25 5.39
C GLN A 31 1.71 15.88 5.84
N ILE A 32 1.03 14.82 5.39
CA ILE A 32 1.47 13.44 5.60
C ILE A 32 2.29 13.00 4.40
N VAL A 33 3.53 12.60 4.65
CA VAL A 33 4.40 11.98 3.66
C VAL A 33 4.21 10.47 3.74
N VAL A 34 3.97 9.82 2.60
CA VAL A 34 3.77 8.38 2.49
C VAL A 34 4.83 7.79 1.59
N ASP A 35 5.30 6.60 1.90
CA ASP A 35 6.13 5.85 0.96
C ASP A 35 5.25 5.14 -0.06
N LYS A 36 5.71 5.09 -1.31
CA LYS A 36 4.98 4.48 -2.42
C LYS A 36 5.88 3.47 -3.12
N LEU A 37 5.38 2.25 -3.30
CA LEU A 37 6.00 1.23 -4.12
C LEU A 37 5.10 0.91 -5.32
N VAL A 38 5.61 1.20 -6.51
CA VAL A 38 5.06 0.70 -7.78
C VAL A 38 5.86 -0.57 -8.12
N PRO A 39 5.21 -1.75 -8.23
CA PRO A 39 5.91 -2.98 -8.57
C PRO A 39 6.70 -2.83 -9.86
N PRO A 40 7.99 -3.20 -9.89
CA PRO A 40 8.86 -3.02 -11.05
C PRO A 40 8.63 -4.14 -12.07
N VAL A 41 7.39 -4.29 -12.55
CA VAL A 41 7.05 -5.29 -13.54
C VAL A 41 7.58 -4.90 -14.93
N PRO A 42 8.09 -5.85 -15.73
CA PRO A 42 8.53 -5.59 -17.09
C PRO A 42 7.38 -5.06 -17.97
N TYR A 43 7.73 -4.29 -19.00
CA TYR A 43 6.78 -3.79 -20.01
C TYR A 43 5.58 -3.05 -19.40
N LEU A 44 5.87 -2.06 -18.53
CA LEU A 44 4.87 -1.33 -17.75
C LEU A 44 3.68 -0.81 -18.59
N HIS A 45 3.92 -0.37 -19.83
CA HIS A 45 2.86 0.12 -20.74
C HIS A 45 1.86 -0.98 -21.14
N ILE A 46 2.33 -2.20 -21.39
CA ILE A 46 1.49 -3.38 -21.66
C ILE A 46 0.79 -3.81 -20.37
N TYR A 47 1.51 -3.83 -19.25
CA TYR A 47 0.95 -4.17 -17.96
C TYR A 47 -0.15 -3.20 -17.49
N ILE A 48 -0.04 -1.91 -17.77
CA ILE A 48 -1.11 -0.94 -17.46
C ILE A 48 -2.35 -1.20 -18.29
N SER A 49 -2.20 -1.72 -19.52
CA SER A 49 -3.32 -2.09 -20.40
C SER A 49 -3.96 -3.42 -20.02
N ASP A 50 -3.14 -4.42 -19.66
CA ASP A 50 -3.60 -5.79 -19.47
C ASP A 50 -3.86 -6.12 -17.99
N GLY A 51 -3.26 -5.36 -17.06
CA GLY A 51 -3.36 -5.57 -15.63
C GLY A 51 -2.62 -6.83 -15.16
N ILE A 52 -3.10 -7.41 -14.06
CA ILE A 52 -2.48 -8.58 -13.42
C ILE A 52 -2.83 -9.91 -14.13
N ILE A 53 -2.64 -10.00 -15.45
CA ILE A 53 -2.92 -11.24 -16.20
C ILE A 53 -1.74 -12.22 -16.14
N SER A 54 -0.51 -11.74 -16.38
CA SER A 54 0.68 -12.60 -16.42
C SER A 54 1.02 -13.18 -15.04
N LEU A 55 1.31 -14.49 -15.00
CA LEU A 55 1.80 -15.18 -13.80
C LEU A 55 3.15 -14.62 -13.33
N GLU A 56 4.00 -14.18 -14.25
CA GLU A 56 5.29 -13.56 -13.92
C GLU A 56 5.08 -12.22 -13.21
N ASN A 57 4.18 -11.38 -13.74
CA ASN A 57 3.83 -10.11 -13.11
C ASN A 57 3.22 -10.34 -11.72
N ARG A 58 2.34 -11.34 -11.57
CA ARG A 58 1.78 -11.74 -10.25
C ARG A 58 2.87 -12.09 -9.26
N ARG A 59 3.86 -12.90 -9.68
CA ARG A 59 4.98 -13.31 -8.82
C ARG A 59 5.75 -12.10 -8.32
N ILE A 60 6.11 -11.17 -9.21
CA ILE A 60 6.83 -9.94 -8.85
C ILE A 60 6.01 -9.10 -7.85
N ILE A 61 4.72 -8.91 -8.13
CA ILE A 61 3.81 -8.14 -7.25
C ILE A 61 3.74 -8.77 -5.85
N ILE A 62 3.58 -10.09 -5.76
CA ILE A 62 3.50 -10.80 -4.48
C ILE A 62 4.84 -10.72 -3.74
N GLN A 63 5.97 -10.87 -4.43
CA GLN A 63 7.29 -10.70 -3.82
C GLN A 63 7.50 -9.28 -3.28
N CYS A 64 7.06 -8.26 -4.04
CA CYS A 64 7.05 -6.88 -3.57
C CYS A 64 6.18 -6.72 -2.32
N LEU A 65 4.98 -7.29 -2.28
CA LEU A 65 4.10 -7.24 -1.12
C LEU A 65 4.75 -7.88 0.12
N GLU A 66 5.35 -9.06 -0.02
CA GLU A 66 6.01 -9.74 1.10
C GLU A 66 7.24 -8.98 1.60
N ALA A 67 8.07 -8.45 0.70
CA ALA A 67 9.17 -7.58 1.08
C ALA A 67 8.67 -6.30 1.77
N PHE A 68 7.58 -5.71 1.27
CA PHE A 68 6.97 -4.51 1.83
C PHE A 68 6.42 -4.73 3.25
N LYS A 69 5.86 -5.92 3.53
CA LYS A 69 5.48 -6.31 4.90
C LYS A 69 6.69 -6.45 5.82
N GLN A 70 7.81 -7.01 5.33
CA GLN A 70 9.03 -7.22 6.14
C GLN A 70 9.74 -5.92 6.52
N VAL A 71 9.60 -4.85 5.73
CA VAL A 71 10.07 -3.50 6.13
C VAL A 71 9.38 -3.05 7.43
N ARG A 72 8.20 -3.60 7.75
CA ARG A 72 7.53 -3.44 9.04
C ARG A 72 7.73 -4.66 9.94
N VAL A 73 8.94 -4.85 10.45
CA VAL A 73 9.12 -5.47 11.77
C VAL A 73 9.57 -4.37 12.73
N LEU A 74 8.61 -3.61 13.23
CA LEU A 74 8.60 -3.01 14.57
C LEU A 74 7.18 -2.45 14.79
N LYS A 75 6.43 -3.13 15.66
CA LYS A 75 5.23 -2.61 16.36
C LYS A 75 3.90 -2.54 15.58
N TRP A 76 3.41 -3.68 15.09
CA TRP A 76 1.97 -3.88 14.87
C TRP A 76 1.59 -5.29 15.34
N SER A 77 1.27 -5.45 16.63
CA SER A 77 0.44 -6.59 17.07
C SER A 77 -0.97 -6.32 16.61
N PHE A 78 -1.56 -7.25 15.86
CA PHE A 78 -2.98 -7.21 15.49
C PHE A 78 -3.91 -7.27 16.72
N GLU A 79 -3.37 -7.56 17.90
CA GLU A 79 -4.12 -7.66 19.16
C GLU A 79 -4.67 -6.31 19.65
N ASP A 80 -4.12 -5.17 19.20
CA ASP A 80 -4.54 -3.84 19.66
C ASP A 80 -5.70 -3.22 18.84
N ILE A 81 -6.18 -3.91 17.80
CA ILE A 81 -7.24 -3.42 16.88
C ILE A 81 -8.63 -3.99 17.24
N ILE A 82 -8.72 -4.88 18.23
CA ILE A 82 -10.02 -5.28 18.78
C ILE A 82 -10.43 -4.23 19.81
N TRP A 83 -11.27 -3.30 19.38
CA TRP A 83 -11.97 -2.34 20.21
C TRP A 83 -12.64 -3.04 21.40
N ASN A 84 -12.31 -2.59 22.62
CA ASN A 84 -13.10 -2.83 23.82
C ASN A 84 -14.01 -1.62 24.06
#